data_AF-A0AAW2T4B7-F1
#
_entry.id   AF-A0AAW2T4B7-F1
#
_cell.length_a   1.000
_cell.length_b   1.000
_cell.length_c   1.000
_cell.angle_alpha   90.00
_cell.angle_beta   90.00
_cell.angle_gamma   90.00
#
_symmetry.space_group_name_H-M   'P 1'
#
loop_
_entity.id
_entity.type
_entity.pdbx_description
1 polymer ?
#
loop_
_entity_poly.entity_id
_entity_poly.type
_entity_poly.pdbx_seq_one_letter_code
_entity_poly.pdbx_strand_id
1 'polypeptide(L)'
;MMPTIEFCLSLALRSSYVSTTPRQVPILWLYVWVVRSESLMRWVWEANRGNPVGENATFSLGTNGNLVLADADGRVAWQSDTADKGVVGFQLLPNGNMSFDSPTDTLLVGQALHLKGPNKLVSWLSKTENKDGAYSLVLEPNRFVLYYATKNSPRPILYFDATDYLLPGKLDVLTFNSQPETEDAFAYEITLENPNGGTRILSRPKYNSTLTYLRLGIDGGLRAYTFYDKVDWGAWEETFTLCPRDSGEECQLPERCGSFGLCEDSQCVACPSPNGLLGWSKSCAPPKLTSCKPNDIKYYKLEGVDHFLSKYTRGSGPVKEEACSRKCTSDCKCLGFFFNRAESRCWIAYELKTLTRVANSTHVGYIKTPAR
;
A
#
# COMPACT_ATOMS: atom_id res chain seq x y z
N MET A 1 -16.19 1.09 -35.25
CA MET A 1 -16.18 -0.25 -34.64
C MET A 1 -15.84 -0.01 -33.17
N MET A 2 -16.77 -0.20 -32.23
CA MET A 2 -16.47 0.05 -30.82
C MET A 2 -15.41 -0.97 -30.36
N PRO A 3 -14.34 -0.55 -29.67
CA PRO A 3 -13.36 -1.48 -29.13
C PRO A 3 -14.06 -2.41 -28.13
N THR A 4 -13.88 -3.71 -28.31
CA THR A 4 -14.36 -4.74 -27.38
C THR A 4 -13.27 -4.96 -26.35
N ILE A 5 -13.58 -4.74 -25.08
CA ILE A 5 -12.66 -4.96 -23.96
C ILE A 5 -12.61 -6.46 -23.72
N GLU A 6 -11.47 -7.08 -24.00
CA GLU A 6 -11.25 -8.49 -23.68
C GLU A 6 -10.41 -8.59 -22.41
N PHE A 7 -10.77 -9.52 -21.52
CA PHE A 7 -9.89 -9.91 -20.43
C PHE A 7 -9.16 -11.17 -20.84
N CYS A 8 -7.85 -11.16 -20.70
CA CYS A 8 -7.04 -12.33 -20.98
C CYS A 8 -6.32 -12.81 -19.73
N LEU A 9 -6.19 -14.13 -19.66
CA LEU A 9 -5.31 -14.83 -18.76
C LEU A 9 -4.05 -15.21 -19.56
N SER A 10 -2.88 -14.84 -19.09
CA SER A 10 -1.61 -15.22 -19.71
C SER A 10 -0.59 -15.57 -18.66
N LEU A 11 0.25 -16.48 -19.10
CA LEU A 11 1.57 -16.70 -18.58
C LEU A 11 2.51 -15.73 -19.29
N ALA A 12 3.02 -14.72 -18.57
CA ALA A 12 3.90 -13.69 -19.15
C ALA A 12 5.28 -13.69 -18.51
N LEU A 13 6.31 -13.46 -19.34
CA LEU A 13 7.70 -13.37 -18.90
C LEU A 13 7.98 -12.00 -18.29
N ARG A 14 8.57 -12.00 -17.10
CA ARG A 14 9.14 -10.79 -16.50
C ARG A 14 10.60 -11.03 -16.19
N SER A 15 11.48 -10.21 -16.78
CA SER A 15 12.90 -10.23 -16.43
C SER A 15 13.05 -9.83 -14.96
N SER A 16 13.50 -10.77 -14.13
CA SER A 16 13.84 -10.53 -12.74
C SER A 16 15.34 -10.68 -12.57
N TYR A 17 15.96 -9.74 -11.85
CA TYR A 17 17.37 -9.85 -11.49
C TYR A 17 17.44 -10.66 -10.19
N VAL A 18 17.73 -11.96 -10.29
CA VAL A 18 18.16 -12.74 -9.14
C VAL A 18 19.69 -12.62 -9.02
N SER A 19 20.19 -12.32 -7.83
CA SER A 19 21.52 -11.75 -7.56
C SER A 19 22.73 -12.54 -8.08
N THR A 20 23.76 -11.78 -8.45
CA THR A 20 25.21 -12.07 -8.57
C THR A 20 25.73 -13.14 -9.54
N THR A 21 24.90 -13.73 -10.39
CA THR A 21 25.38 -14.43 -11.61
C THR A 21 24.50 -14.09 -12.80
N PRO A 22 25.06 -13.74 -13.97
CA PRO A 22 24.30 -13.30 -15.13
C PRO A 22 23.69 -14.52 -15.84
N ARG A 23 22.65 -15.11 -15.26
CA ARG A 23 21.70 -15.95 -15.99
C ARG A 23 20.33 -15.34 -15.79
N GLN A 24 19.87 -14.62 -16.82
CA GLN A 24 18.46 -14.26 -16.97
C GLN A 24 17.70 -15.58 -17.13
N VAL A 25 17.10 -16.06 -16.05
CA VAL A 25 16.14 -17.17 -16.15
C VAL A 25 14.77 -16.52 -16.41
N PRO A 26 14.14 -16.77 -17.56
CA PRO A 26 12.79 -16.29 -17.83
C PRO A 26 11.84 -16.87 -16.77
N ILE A 27 11.18 -15.99 -16.03
CA ILE A 27 10.22 -16.34 -15.00
C ILE A 27 8.82 -15.99 -15.51
N LEU A 28 7.91 -16.95 -15.37
CA LEU A 28 6.54 -16.89 -15.86
C LEU A 28 5.56 -16.70 -14.69
N TRP A 29 4.57 -15.84 -14.88
CA TRP A 29 3.52 -15.54 -13.90
C TRP A 29 2.15 -15.51 -14.57
N LEU A 30 1.12 -15.83 -13.80
CA LEU A 30 -0.26 -15.76 -14.27
C LEU A 30 -0.87 -14.39 -13.97
N TYR A 31 -1.29 -13.66 -15.00
CA TYR A 31 -1.92 -12.33 -14.86
C TYR A 31 -3.31 -12.28 -15.49
N VAL A 32 -4.12 -11.34 -15.00
CA VAL A 32 -5.32 -10.83 -15.69
C VAL A 32 -5.09 -9.38 -16.10
N TRP A 33 -5.43 -9.02 -17.34
CA TRP A 33 -5.35 -7.64 -17.88
C TRP A 33 -6.43 -7.38 -18.95
N VAL A 34 -6.56 -6.11 -19.36
CA VAL A 34 -7.46 -5.62 -20.41
C VAL A 34 -6.73 -5.53 -21.77
N VAL A 35 -7.29 -6.14 -22.82
CA VAL A 35 -6.74 -6.16 -24.19
C VAL A 35 -7.27 -4.99 -25.03
N ARG A 36 -6.42 -4.48 -25.92
CA ARG A 36 -6.67 -3.44 -26.95
C ARG A 36 -6.92 -2.02 -26.45
N SER A 37 -5.81 -1.37 -26.12
CA SER A 37 -5.64 0.08 -26.16
C SER A 37 -4.16 0.34 -26.44
N GLU A 38 -3.80 1.44 -27.13
CA GLU A 38 -2.41 1.93 -27.12
C GLU A 38 -1.99 2.40 -25.71
N SER A 39 -2.93 2.39 -24.76
CA SER A 39 -2.69 2.63 -23.35
C SER A 39 -1.89 1.51 -22.67
N LEU A 40 -1.28 1.87 -21.55
CA LEU A 40 -0.50 0.98 -20.69
C LEU A 40 -1.27 -0.30 -20.35
N MET A 41 -0.66 -1.46 -20.62
CA MET A 41 -1.12 -2.74 -20.10
C MET A 41 -1.03 -2.72 -18.58
N ARG A 42 -2.16 -2.97 -17.91
CA ARG A 42 -2.24 -3.04 -16.44
C ARG A 42 -2.66 -4.43 -16.00
N TRP A 43 -1.76 -5.10 -15.29
CA TRP A 43 -2.04 -6.33 -14.56
C TRP A 43 -2.83 -5.96 -13.31
N VAL A 44 -3.96 -6.63 -13.09
CA VAL A 44 -4.87 -6.35 -11.97
C VAL A 44 -4.92 -7.46 -10.93
N TRP A 45 -4.38 -8.64 -11.26
CA TRP A 45 -4.30 -9.77 -10.35
C TRP A 45 -3.14 -10.69 -10.73
N GLU A 46 -2.62 -11.42 -9.75
CA GLU A 46 -1.61 -12.46 -9.97
C GLU A 46 -1.79 -13.65 -9.02
N ALA A 47 -1.54 -14.86 -9.52
CA ALA A 47 -1.73 -16.09 -8.74
C ALA A 47 -0.55 -16.38 -7.81
N ASN A 48 0.67 -16.30 -8.34
CA ASN A 48 1.83 -16.98 -7.76
C ASN A 48 2.93 -16.01 -7.30
N ARG A 49 2.57 -14.88 -6.69
CA ARG A 49 3.53 -13.87 -6.19
C ARG A 49 4.62 -14.53 -5.33
N GLY A 50 5.88 -14.23 -5.63
CA GLY A 50 7.03 -14.80 -4.91
C GLY A 50 7.29 -16.30 -5.17
N ASN A 51 6.41 -16.98 -5.91
CA ASN A 51 6.52 -18.40 -6.25
C ASN A 51 6.46 -18.62 -7.78
N PRO A 52 7.49 -18.16 -8.51
CA PRO A 52 7.51 -18.21 -9.97
C PRO A 52 7.44 -19.63 -10.56
N VAL A 53 7.03 -19.75 -11.82
CA VAL A 53 7.14 -20.98 -12.62
C VAL A 53 8.01 -20.75 -13.86
N GLY A 54 8.55 -21.84 -14.42
CA GLY A 54 9.37 -21.82 -15.63
C GLY A 54 8.57 -22.05 -16.92
N GLU A 55 9.31 -22.31 -18.00
CA GLU A 55 8.72 -22.74 -19.27
C GLU A 55 8.03 -24.10 -19.10
N ASN A 56 6.96 -24.34 -19.87
CA ASN A 56 6.11 -25.54 -19.80
C ASN A 56 5.31 -25.71 -18.50
N ALA A 57 5.15 -24.64 -17.72
CA ALA A 57 4.20 -24.61 -16.62
C ALA A 57 2.76 -24.88 -17.10
N THR A 58 1.97 -25.52 -16.26
CA THR A 58 0.58 -25.87 -16.56
C THR A 58 -0.38 -25.10 -15.67
N PHE A 59 -1.48 -24.64 -16.26
CA PHE A 59 -2.60 -24.07 -15.54
C PHE A 59 -3.85 -24.88 -15.87
N SER A 60 -4.35 -25.65 -14.91
CA SER A 60 -5.37 -26.66 -15.16
C SER A 60 -6.36 -26.82 -14.02
N LEU A 61 -7.64 -27.01 -14.36
CA LEU A 61 -8.68 -27.41 -13.42
C LEU A 61 -8.71 -28.93 -13.30
N GLY A 62 -8.41 -29.46 -12.12
CA GLY A 62 -8.49 -30.88 -11.82
C GLY A 62 -9.93 -31.38 -11.76
N THR A 63 -10.13 -32.70 -11.91
CA THR A 63 -11.45 -33.35 -11.80
C THR A 63 -12.06 -33.26 -10.40
N ASN A 64 -11.24 -32.99 -9.38
CA ASN A 64 -11.67 -32.70 -8.01
C ASN A 64 -12.11 -31.24 -7.82
N GLY A 65 -12.13 -30.42 -8.88
CA GLY A 65 -12.53 -29.03 -8.83
C GLY A 65 -11.45 -28.06 -8.33
N ASN A 66 -10.19 -28.50 -8.21
CA ASN A 66 -9.10 -27.62 -7.81
C ASN A 66 -8.38 -27.02 -9.03
N LEU A 67 -8.25 -25.70 -9.07
CA LEU A 67 -7.49 -25.00 -10.12
C LEU A 67 -6.04 -24.87 -9.67
N VAL A 68 -5.11 -25.36 -10.47
CA VAL A 68 -3.70 -25.49 -10.09
C VAL A 68 -2.81 -24.83 -11.14
N LEU A 69 -1.86 -24.02 -10.68
CA LEU A 69 -0.69 -23.59 -11.43
C LEU A 69 0.51 -24.39 -10.95
N ALA A 70 1.07 -25.22 -11.82
CA ALA A 70 2.24 -26.04 -11.53
C ALA A 70 3.38 -25.77 -12.51
N ASP A 71 4.62 -25.83 -12.02
CA ASP A 71 5.81 -25.77 -12.85
C ASP A 71 6.02 -27.11 -13.60
N ALA A 72 6.92 -27.11 -14.58
CA ALA A 72 7.18 -28.28 -15.42
C ALA A 72 7.71 -29.50 -14.64
N ASP A 73 8.33 -29.28 -13.48
CA ASP A 73 8.80 -30.32 -12.56
C ASP A 73 7.71 -30.86 -11.62
N GLY A 74 6.47 -30.35 -11.74
CA GLY A 74 5.33 -30.72 -10.90
C GLY A 74 5.22 -29.92 -9.60
N ARG A 75 6.13 -28.96 -9.33
CA ARG A 75 6.02 -28.07 -8.18
C ARG A 75 4.78 -27.19 -8.32
N VAL A 76 3.85 -27.31 -7.39
CA VAL A 76 2.67 -26.44 -7.32
C VAL A 76 3.11 -25.04 -6.90
N ALA A 77 2.88 -24.07 -7.77
CA ALA A 77 3.18 -22.67 -7.53
C ALA A 77 2.02 -21.92 -6.86
N TRP A 78 0.79 -22.28 -7.24
CA TRP A 78 -0.45 -21.75 -6.66
C TRP A 78 -1.60 -22.74 -6.90
N GLN A 79 -2.59 -22.70 -6.01
CA GLN A 79 -3.85 -23.44 -6.18
C GLN A 79 -5.02 -22.70 -5.52
N SER A 80 -6.24 -22.97 -5.97
CA SER A 80 -7.47 -22.31 -5.47
C SER A 80 -8.00 -22.86 -4.13
N ASP A 81 -7.47 -23.98 -3.65
CA ASP A 81 -7.95 -24.70 -2.45
C ASP A 81 -9.46 -25.03 -2.51
N THR A 82 -9.94 -25.37 -3.72
CA THR A 82 -11.35 -25.71 -3.98
C THR A 82 -11.59 -27.21 -4.20
N ALA A 83 -10.57 -28.03 -3.94
CA ALA A 83 -10.68 -29.48 -4.01
C ALA A 83 -11.90 -29.99 -3.22
N ASP A 84 -12.73 -30.78 -3.89
CA ASP A 84 -13.91 -31.46 -3.35
C ASP A 84 -15.01 -30.52 -2.83
N LYS A 85 -14.97 -29.23 -3.20
CA LYS A 85 -16.01 -28.23 -2.88
C LYS A 85 -17.10 -28.08 -3.93
N GLY A 86 -17.22 -29.03 -4.87
CA GLY A 86 -18.24 -29.03 -5.93
C GLY A 86 -17.98 -28.03 -7.06
N VAL A 87 -16.75 -27.52 -7.20
CA VAL A 87 -16.36 -26.63 -8.30
C VAL A 87 -16.20 -27.44 -9.58
N VAL A 88 -16.93 -27.05 -10.64
CA VAL A 88 -16.94 -27.74 -11.94
C VAL A 88 -16.33 -26.92 -13.08
N GLY A 89 -15.96 -25.67 -12.81
CA GLY A 89 -15.43 -24.74 -13.80
C GLY A 89 -14.87 -23.47 -13.16
N PHE A 90 -14.15 -22.68 -13.95
CA PHE A 90 -13.79 -21.31 -13.61
C PHE A 90 -14.20 -20.39 -14.75
N GLN A 91 -14.54 -19.14 -14.44
CA GLN A 91 -14.95 -18.14 -15.42
C GLN A 91 -14.26 -16.80 -15.11
N LEU A 92 -13.82 -16.13 -16.17
CA LEU A 92 -13.37 -14.74 -16.12
C LEU A 92 -14.56 -13.83 -16.46
N LEU A 93 -14.94 -12.97 -15.54
CA LEU A 93 -16.08 -12.06 -15.69
C LEU A 93 -15.71 -10.84 -16.55
N PRO A 94 -16.70 -10.15 -17.16
CA PRO A 94 -16.46 -8.95 -17.99
C PRO A 94 -15.87 -7.75 -17.25
N ASN A 95 -15.72 -7.79 -15.93
CA ASN A 95 -15.01 -6.78 -15.14
C ASN A 95 -13.57 -7.22 -14.77
N GLY A 96 -13.09 -8.32 -15.34
CA GLY A 96 -11.79 -8.91 -15.04
C GLY A 96 -11.74 -9.69 -13.74
N ASN A 97 -12.83 -9.74 -12.99
CA ASN A 97 -12.90 -10.54 -11.78
C ASN A 97 -12.99 -12.01 -12.18
N MET A 98 -12.07 -12.79 -11.64
CA MET A 98 -12.08 -14.24 -11.71
C MET A 98 -12.52 -14.63 -10.30
N SER A 99 -13.66 -15.29 -10.12
CA SER A 99 -14.45 -15.46 -8.86
C SER A 99 -13.72 -16.06 -7.63
N PHE A 100 -12.49 -15.64 -7.37
CA PHE A 100 -11.57 -16.10 -6.35
C PHE A 100 -11.39 -14.99 -5.31
N ASP A 101 -11.53 -15.40 -4.05
CA ASP A 101 -11.24 -14.59 -2.88
C ASP A 101 -9.73 -14.66 -2.61
N SER A 102 -8.90 -14.05 -3.44
CA SER A 102 -7.44 -13.97 -3.22
C SER A 102 -6.85 -12.69 -3.80
N PRO A 103 -7.24 -11.51 -3.27
CA PRO A 103 -6.65 -10.25 -3.69
C PRO A 103 -5.17 -10.20 -3.27
N THR A 104 -4.35 -9.55 -4.10
CA THR A 104 -2.91 -9.42 -3.85
C THR A 104 -2.58 -7.99 -3.41
N ASP A 105 -2.30 -7.08 -4.33
CA ASP A 105 -2.18 -5.64 -4.09
C ASP A 105 -3.42 -4.85 -4.53
N THR A 106 -4.41 -5.54 -5.11
CA THR A 106 -5.50 -4.96 -5.89
C THR A 106 -6.85 -5.58 -5.53
N LEU A 107 -7.90 -4.77 -5.47
CA LEU A 107 -9.31 -5.16 -5.45
C LEU A 107 -9.98 -4.71 -6.74
N LEU A 108 -10.67 -5.63 -7.40
CA LEU A 108 -11.53 -5.37 -8.55
C LEU A 108 -12.96 -5.02 -8.10
N VAL A 109 -13.70 -4.30 -8.94
CA VAL A 109 -15.12 -4.06 -8.71
C VAL A 109 -15.85 -5.40 -8.50
N GLY A 110 -16.63 -5.46 -7.42
CA GLY A 110 -17.36 -6.64 -6.96
C GLY A 110 -16.57 -7.56 -6.02
N GLN A 111 -15.27 -7.31 -5.78
CA GLN A 111 -14.50 -8.02 -4.76
C GLN A 111 -14.65 -7.36 -3.38
N ALA A 112 -14.45 -8.15 -2.33
CA ALA A 112 -14.54 -7.68 -0.96
C ALA A 112 -13.38 -8.20 -0.10
N LEU A 113 -13.07 -7.44 0.95
CA LEU A 113 -12.26 -7.92 2.06
C LEU A 113 -13.20 -8.42 3.16
N HIS A 114 -12.82 -9.55 3.79
CA HIS A 114 -13.60 -10.21 4.83
C HIS A 114 -12.75 -10.45 6.06
N LEU A 115 -13.27 -10.17 7.27
CA LEU A 115 -12.55 -10.49 8.51
C LEU A 115 -12.22 -11.98 8.68
N LYS A 116 -13.05 -12.86 8.12
CA LYS A 116 -12.89 -14.33 8.19
C LYS A 116 -12.36 -14.95 6.89
N GLY A 117 -11.78 -14.13 6.01
CA GLY A 117 -11.25 -14.55 4.72
C GLY A 117 -10.05 -13.68 4.34
N PRO A 118 -9.84 -13.40 3.05
CA PRO A 118 -8.85 -12.42 2.64
C PRO A 118 -9.22 -11.06 3.20
N ASN A 119 -8.38 -10.56 4.09
CA ASN A 119 -8.64 -9.33 4.84
C ASN A 119 -7.60 -8.24 4.55
N LYS A 120 -6.70 -8.44 3.59
CA LYS A 120 -5.63 -7.47 3.34
C LYS A 120 -5.21 -7.41 1.89
N LEU A 121 -4.65 -6.26 1.52
CA LEU A 121 -3.82 -6.07 0.33
C LEU A 121 -2.38 -5.86 0.76
N VAL A 122 -1.43 -6.33 -0.03
CA VAL A 122 0.00 -6.15 0.19
C VAL A 122 0.61 -5.59 -1.08
N SER A 123 1.36 -4.49 -0.97
CA SER A 123 2.03 -3.87 -2.13
C SER A 123 3.08 -4.80 -2.74
N TRP A 124 3.51 -4.52 -3.95
CA TRP A 124 4.77 -5.08 -4.45
C TRP A 124 5.98 -4.55 -3.68
N LEU A 125 7.05 -5.33 -3.70
CA LEU A 125 8.36 -4.94 -3.17
C LEU A 125 8.98 -3.83 -4.01
N SER A 126 8.97 -3.98 -5.34
CA SER A 126 9.50 -2.99 -6.25
C SER A 126 8.90 -3.13 -7.64
N LYS A 127 9.23 -2.19 -8.53
CA LYS A 127 8.81 -2.28 -9.94
C LYS A 127 9.38 -3.51 -10.65
N THR A 128 10.44 -4.13 -10.16
CA THR A 128 11.15 -5.23 -10.84
C THR A 128 11.06 -6.57 -10.11
N GLU A 129 10.81 -6.56 -8.80
CA GLU A 129 10.76 -7.77 -7.98
C GLU A 129 9.32 -8.13 -7.64
N ASN A 130 8.87 -9.28 -8.12
CA ASN A 130 7.53 -9.79 -7.82
C ASN A 130 7.48 -10.51 -6.47
N LYS A 131 7.57 -9.74 -5.40
CA LYS A 131 7.48 -10.19 -4.01
C LYS A 131 6.63 -9.22 -3.21
N ASP A 132 6.14 -9.68 -2.06
CA ASP A 132 5.47 -8.81 -1.11
C ASP A 132 6.39 -7.69 -0.64
N GLY A 133 5.87 -6.48 -0.67
CA GLY A 133 6.53 -5.27 -0.22
C GLY A 133 6.24 -4.92 1.22
N ALA A 134 6.58 -3.68 1.56
CA ALA A 134 6.49 -3.18 2.93
C ALA A 134 5.08 -2.71 3.32
N TYR A 135 4.23 -2.35 2.36
CA TYR A 135 2.94 -1.73 2.64
C TYR A 135 1.82 -2.75 2.62
N SER A 136 0.92 -2.65 3.59
CA SER A 136 -0.30 -3.45 3.61
C SER A 136 -1.52 -2.64 4.03
N LEU A 137 -2.62 -2.86 3.34
CA LEU A 137 -3.94 -2.41 3.73
C LEU A 137 -4.64 -3.57 4.44
N VAL A 138 -5.21 -3.37 5.62
CA VAL A 138 -5.78 -4.46 6.42
C VAL A 138 -7.16 -4.07 6.94
N LEU A 139 -8.11 -4.96 6.71
CA LEU A 139 -9.40 -5.02 7.36
C LEU A 139 -9.26 -5.79 8.68
N GLU A 140 -9.47 -5.07 9.78
CA GLU A 140 -9.42 -5.57 11.15
C GLU A 140 -10.76 -5.33 11.84
N PRO A 141 -11.04 -5.95 13.00
CA PRO A 141 -12.28 -5.71 13.71
C PRO A 141 -12.52 -4.21 13.97
N ASN A 142 -13.54 -3.66 13.30
CA ASN A 142 -13.90 -2.25 13.32
C ASN A 142 -12.78 -1.30 12.89
N ARG A 143 -11.78 -1.76 12.12
CA ARG A 143 -10.74 -0.87 11.59
C ARG A 143 -10.38 -1.19 10.15
N PHE A 144 -10.08 -0.15 9.39
CA PHE A 144 -9.48 -0.27 8.07
C PHE A 144 -8.24 0.61 8.00
N VAL A 145 -7.09 -0.04 7.96
CA VAL A 145 -5.82 0.59 8.33
C VAL A 145 -4.74 0.25 7.33
N LEU A 146 -3.78 1.15 7.19
CA LEU A 146 -2.57 0.93 6.41
C LEU A 146 -1.35 0.83 7.32
N TYR A 147 -0.55 -0.22 7.08
CA TYR A 147 0.66 -0.52 7.82
C TYR A 147 1.90 -0.49 6.91
N TYR A 148 3.02 -0.13 7.53
CA TYR A 148 4.35 -0.18 6.95
C TYR A 148 5.24 -1.16 7.73
N ALA A 149 5.77 -2.16 7.05
CA ALA A 149 6.68 -3.15 7.61
C ALA A 149 8.14 -2.81 7.31
N THR A 150 9.00 -2.86 8.33
CA THR A 150 10.45 -2.68 8.21
C THR A 150 11.17 -3.69 9.10
N LYS A 151 12.39 -4.07 8.73
CA LYS A 151 13.26 -4.93 9.55
C LYS A 151 13.70 -4.24 10.86
N ASN A 152 13.59 -2.91 10.92
CA ASN A 152 13.97 -2.12 12.09
C ASN A 152 12.91 -2.14 13.20
N SER A 153 11.68 -2.55 12.90
CA SER A 153 10.58 -2.65 13.86
C SER A 153 10.13 -4.10 14.02
N PRO A 154 9.84 -4.58 15.25
CA PRO A 154 9.32 -5.93 15.46
C PRO A 154 7.87 -6.10 15.01
N ARG A 155 7.13 -5.00 14.78
CA ARG A 155 5.73 -5.01 14.34
C ARG A 155 5.52 -4.02 13.19
N PRO A 156 4.59 -4.29 12.26
CA PRO A 156 4.18 -3.32 11.27
C PRO A 156 3.71 -2.02 11.94
N ILE A 157 4.06 -0.89 11.35
CA ILE A 157 3.81 0.44 11.88
C ILE A 157 2.56 1.01 11.23
N LEU A 158 1.57 1.39 12.03
CA LEU A 158 0.36 2.06 11.56
C LEU A 158 0.75 3.45 11.03
N TYR A 159 0.47 3.72 9.76
CA TYR A 159 0.72 5.05 9.17
C TYR A 159 -0.56 5.74 8.70
N PHE A 160 -1.66 5.00 8.56
CA PHE A 160 -2.96 5.59 8.25
C PHE A 160 -4.08 4.77 8.87
N ASP A 161 -5.02 5.43 9.53
CA ASP A 161 -6.27 4.84 9.98
C ASP A 161 -7.43 5.49 9.21
N ALA A 162 -8.09 4.70 8.37
CA ALA A 162 -9.22 5.15 7.57
C ALA A 162 -10.56 4.77 8.20
N THR A 163 -10.59 4.32 9.46
CA THR A 163 -11.81 3.87 10.11
C THR A 163 -12.87 4.97 10.14
N ASP A 164 -12.48 6.19 10.54
CA ASP A 164 -13.37 7.36 10.55
C ASP A 164 -13.82 7.76 9.12
N TYR A 165 -13.05 7.36 8.10
CA TYR A 165 -13.34 7.64 6.70
C TYR A 165 -14.35 6.65 6.08
N LEU A 166 -14.52 5.45 6.65
CA LEU A 166 -15.09 4.27 5.95
C LEU A 166 -16.35 3.68 6.59
N LEU A 167 -17.14 4.50 7.27
CA LEU A 167 -18.47 4.21 7.82
C LEU A 167 -18.50 3.80 9.31
N PRO A 168 -19.54 4.26 10.06
CA PRO A 168 -19.84 3.74 11.38
C PRO A 168 -20.30 2.27 11.33
N GLY A 169 -20.22 1.55 12.44
CA GLY A 169 -20.78 0.20 12.56
C GLY A 169 -19.74 -0.93 12.48
N LYS A 170 -20.21 -2.17 12.57
CA LYS A 170 -19.34 -3.34 12.64
C LYS A 170 -18.78 -3.66 11.26
N LEU A 171 -17.46 -3.59 11.13
CA LEU A 171 -16.76 -3.75 9.86
C LEU A 171 -16.35 -5.22 9.62
N ASP A 172 -17.30 -6.06 9.23
CA ASP A 172 -17.06 -7.50 8.97
C ASP A 172 -16.63 -7.77 7.51
N VAL A 173 -17.20 -7.00 6.58
CA VAL A 173 -16.99 -7.08 5.14
C VAL A 173 -16.89 -5.67 4.58
N LEU A 174 -15.98 -5.46 3.65
CA LEU A 174 -15.86 -4.22 2.89
C LEU A 174 -15.77 -4.55 1.41
N THR A 175 -16.82 -4.21 0.67
CA THR A 175 -16.92 -4.49 -0.77
C THR A 175 -16.49 -3.26 -1.57
N PHE A 176 -15.62 -3.47 -2.56
CA PHE A 176 -15.28 -2.43 -3.53
C PHE A 176 -16.20 -2.56 -4.73
N ASN A 177 -16.96 -1.51 -5.04
CA ASN A 177 -18.03 -1.60 -6.02
C ASN A 177 -18.09 -0.37 -6.95
N SER A 178 -18.82 -0.51 -8.04
CA SER A 178 -19.15 0.56 -8.97
C SER A 178 -20.59 0.38 -9.43
N GLN A 179 -21.39 1.44 -9.32
CA GLN A 179 -22.78 1.43 -9.73
C GLN A 179 -23.18 2.75 -10.41
N PRO A 180 -24.11 2.71 -11.38
CA PRO A 180 -24.64 3.93 -11.96
C PRO A 180 -25.45 4.69 -10.91
N GLU A 181 -25.34 6.02 -10.91
CA GLU A 181 -26.09 6.88 -9.99
C GLU A 181 -27.59 6.94 -10.34
N THR A 182 -27.89 6.86 -11.64
CA THR A 182 -29.24 6.90 -12.19
C THR A 182 -29.43 5.80 -13.23
N GLU A 183 -30.67 5.51 -13.61
CA GLU A 183 -30.98 4.54 -14.66
C GLU A 183 -30.33 4.89 -16.02
N ASP A 184 -30.16 6.18 -16.31
CA ASP A 184 -29.51 6.66 -17.54
C ASP A 184 -27.98 6.40 -17.56
N ALA A 185 -27.38 6.09 -16.41
CA ALA A 185 -25.96 5.74 -16.28
C ALA A 185 -24.98 6.80 -16.85
N PHE A 186 -25.31 8.10 -16.75
CA PHE A 186 -24.40 9.18 -17.14
C PHE A 186 -23.22 9.36 -16.20
N ALA A 187 -23.37 8.96 -14.94
CA ALA A 187 -22.33 9.00 -13.94
C ALA A 187 -22.40 7.71 -13.11
N TYR A 188 -21.23 7.31 -12.61
CA TYR A 188 -21.08 6.15 -11.76
C TYR A 188 -20.44 6.57 -10.44
N GLU A 189 -20.79 5.88 -9.38
CA GLU A 189 -20.14 6.01 -8.08
C GLU A 189 -19.22 4.83 -7.86
N ILE A 190 -17.95 5.13 -7.56
CA ILE A 190 -17.01 4.12 -7.07
C ILE A 190 -17.11 4.12 -5.55
N THR A 191 -17.39 2.98 -4.95
CA THR A 191 -17.79 2.88 -3.55
C THR A 191 -16.99 1.84 -2.77
N LEU A 192 -16.88 2.09 -1.46
CA LEU A 192 -16.60 1.07 -0.46
C LEU A 192 -17.85 0.88 0.39
N GLU A 193 -18.37 -0.35 0.37
CA GLU A 193 -19.66 -0.69 0.94
C GLU A 193 -19.48 -1.59 2.16
N ASN A 194 -20.04 -1.16 3.28
CA ASN A 194 -20.22 -1.99 4.47
C ASN A 194 -21.72 -2.27 4.65
N PRO A 195 -22.17 -3.53 4.49
CA PRO A 195 -23.58 -3.89 4.68
C PRO A 195 -24.18 -3.44 6.02
N ASN A 196 -23.35 -3.32 7.07
CA ASN A 196 -23.78 -2.94 8.42
C ASN A 196 -23.49 -1.47 8.78
N GLY A 197 -22.86 -0.71 7.88
CA GLY A 197 -22.36 0.63 8.17
C GLY A 197 -22.70 1.70 7.14
N GLY A 198 -23.12 1.29 5.95
CA GLY A 198 -23.46 2.17 4.83
C GLY A 198 -22.43 2.14 3.71
N THR A 199 -22.42 3.20 2.91
CA THR A 199 -21.63 3.27 1.68
C THR A 199 -20.78 4.53 1.66
N ARG A 200 -19.48 4.38 1.40
CA ARG A 200 -18.56 5.49 1.20
C ARG A 200 -18.27 5.65 -0.29
N ILE A 201 -18.67 6.79 -0.84
CA ILE A 201 -18.31 7.18 -2.20
C ILE A 201 -16.85 7.66 -2.21
N LEU A 202 -16.03 7.03 -3.04
CA LEU A 202 -14.62 7.40 -3.24
C LEU A 202 -14.47 8.43 -4.36
N SER A 203 -15.18 8.25 -5.46
CA SER A 203 -15.16 9.16 -6.61
C SER A 203 -16.42 8.99 -7.46
N ARG A 204 -16.67 9.97 -8.34
CA ARG A 204 -17.84 10.01 -9.23
C ARG A 204 -17.44 10.26 -10.69
N PRO A 205 -16.93 9.25 -11.42
CA PRO A 205 -16.66 9.37 -12.84
C PRO A 205 -17.93 9.66 -13.65
N LYS A 206 -17.80 10.48 -14.70
CA LYS A 206 -18.90 10.83 -15.64
C LYS A 206 -19.00 9.85 -16.81
N TYR A 207 -18.66 8.59 -16.56
CA TYR A 207 -18.63 7.51 -17.52
C TYR A 207 -18.66 6.17 -16.76
N ASN A 208 -18.83 5.08 -17.51
CA ASN A 208 -18.91 3.74 -16.94
C ASN A 208 -17.62 3.39 -16.18
N SER A 209 -17.72 3.20 -14.86
CA SER A 209 -16.60 2.86 -13.98
C SER A 209 -16.60 1.40 -13.50
N THR A 210 -17.34 0.51 -14.17
CA THR A 210 -17.31 -0.94 -13.86
C THR A 210 -15.92 -1.55 -14.05
N LEU A 211 -15.10 -0.95 -14.92
CA LEU A 211 -13.69 -1.30 -15.11
C LEU A 211 -12.78 -0.45 -14.24
N THR A 212 -12.97 -0.58 -12.94
CA THR A 212 -12.13 0.05 -11.93
C THR A 212 -11.42 -1.00 -11.10
N TYR A 213 -10.19 -0.70 -10.72
CA TYR A 213 -9.51 -1.45 -9.68
C TYR A 213 -8.90 -0.51 -8.65
N LEU A 214 -8.94 -0.91 -7.38
CA LEU A 214 -8.33 -0.23 -6.24
C LEU A 214 -7.01 -0.93 -5.90
N ARG A 215 -5.89 -0.21 -5.93
CA ARG A 215 -4.55 -0.78 -5.74
C ARG A 215 -3.78 -0.07 -4.63
N LEU A 216 -3.10 -0.86 -3.80
CA LEU A 216 -2.08 -0.40 -2.88
C LEU A 216 -0.71 -0.36 -3.59
N GLY A 217 -0.20 0.85 -3.81
CA GLY A 217 1.07 1.09 -4.49
C GLY A 217 2.29 0.71 -3.66
N ILE A 218 3.42 0.55 -4.34
CA ILE A 218 4.75 0.33 -3.72
C ILE A 218 5.21 1.50 -2.85
N ASP A 219 4.55 2.65 -2.98
CA ASP A 219 4.79 3.87 -2.21
C ASP A 219 3.84 4.01 -1.00
N GLY A 220 2.99 3.01 -0.76
CA GLY A 220 2.00 3.02 0.31
C GLY A 220 0.75 3.86 0.00
N GLY A 221 0.61 4.41 -1.20
CA GLY A 221 -0.60 5.12 -1.61
C GLY A 221 -1.69 4.16 -2.09
N LEU A 222 -2.93 4.37 -1.66
CA LEU A 222 -4.10 3.61 -2.11
C LEU A 222 -4.83 4.39 -3.20
N ARG A 223 -4.99 3.81 -4.39
CA ARG A 223 -5.49 4.52 -5.58
C ARG A 223 -6.46 3.68 -6.40
N ALA A 224 -7.53 4.29 -6.91
CA ALA A 224 -8.41 3.66 -7.87
C ALA A 224 -8.06 4.14 -9.28
N TYR A 225 -7.97 3.19 -10.21
CA TYR A 225 -7.77 3.47 -11.62
C TYR A 225 -8.97 2.97 -12.40
N THR A 226 -9.58 3.85 -13.20
CA THR A 226 -10.75 3.56 -14.02
C THR A 226 -10.36 3.56 -15.49
N PHE A 227 -10.82 2.56 -16.23
CA PHE A 227 -10.63 2.49 -17.67
C PHE A 227 -11.79 3.16 -18.41
N TYR A 228 -11.49 4.19 -19.19
CA TYR A 228 -12.45 4.83 -20.08
C TYR A 228 -12.41 4.18 -21.46
N ASP A 229 -13.41 3.34 -21.74
CA ASP A 229 -13.48 2.50 -22.93
C ASP A 229 -13.75 3.24 -24.26
N LYS A 230 -13.93 4.56 -24.22
CA LYS A 230 -14.21 5.38 -25.41
C LYS A 230 -12.98 6.07 -25.99
N VAL A 231 -11.79 5.89 -25.39
CA VAL A 231 -10.54 6.46 -25.88
C VAL A 231 -9.48 5.39 -26.07
N ASP A 232 -8.70 5.51 -27.15
CA ASP A 232 -7.67 4.53 -27.50
C ASP A 232 -6.31 4.82 -26.83
N TRP A 233 -6.05 6.08 -26.44
CA TRP A 233 -4.83 6.52 -25.78
C TRP A 233 -5.15 7.23 -24.47
N GLY A 234 -4.37 6.95 -23.42
CA GLY A 234 -4.58 7.54 -22.10
C GLY A 234 -5.88 7.11 -21.42
N ALA A 235 -6.41 5.93 -21.76
CA ALA A 235 -7.70 5.43 -21.27
C ALA A 235 -7.77 5.19 -19.76
N TRP A 236 -6.62 5.00 -19.10
CA TRP A 236 -6.56 4.84 -17.66
C TRP A 236 -6.49 6.17 -16.95
N GLU A 237 -7.50 6.47 -16.15
CA GLU A 237 -7.56 7.63 -15.27
C GLU A 237 -7.35 7.21 -13.81
N GLU A 238 -6.59 7.99 -13.04
CA GLU A 238 -6.55 7.88 -11.57
C GLU A 238 -7.75 8.63 -11.00
N THR A 239 -8.85 7.93 -10.74
CA THR A 239 -10.12 8.54 -10.33
C THR A 239 -10.22 8.78 -8.83
N PHE A 240 -9.40 8.08 -8.04
CA PHE A 240 -9.33 8.25 -6.59
C PHE A 240 -7.91 8.01 -6.10
N THR A 241 -7.48 8.84 -5.15
CA THR A 241 -6.26 8.64 -4.36
C THR A 241 -6.56 8.97 -2.91
N LEU A 242 -6.22 8.05 -2.02
CA LEU A 242 -6.25 8.28 -0.58
C LEU A 242 -5.12 9.26 -0.22
N CYS A 243 -5.44 10.26 0.62
CA CYS A 243 -4.55 11.39 0.92
C CYS A 243 -4.16 12.19 -0.34
N PRO A 244 -5.13 12.75 -1.07
CA PRO A 244 -4.85 13.47 -2.31
C PRO A 244 -3.97 14.69 -2.04
N ARG A 245 -3.17 15.07 -3.04
CA ARG A 245 -2.28 16.23 -2.97
C ARG A 245 -3.04 17.51 -2.62
N ASP A 246 -4.22 17.67 -3.19
CA ASP A 246 -5.04 18.89 -3.07
C ASP A 246 -5.65 19.07 -1.67
N SER A 247 -5.74 18.02 -0.85
CA SER A 247 -6.17 18.13 0.55
C SER A 247 -5.03 18.45 1.51
N GLY A 248 -3.78 18.55 1.04
CA GLY A 248 -2.60 18.72 1.89
C GLY A 248 -2.19 17.45 2.65
N GLU A 249 -2.89 16.32 2.41
CA GLU A 249 -2.71 15.09 3.18
C GLU A 249 -1.64 14.16 2.60
N GLU A 250 -1.05 14.47 1.45
CA GLU A 250 -0.02 13.63 0.82
C GLU A 250 1.22 13.48 1.72
N CYS A 251 1.45 14.44 2.63
CA CYS A 251 2.51 14.38 3.65
C CYS A 251 2.34 13.23 4.67
N GLN A 252 1.17 12.59 4.72
CA GLN A 252 0.91 11.43 5.59
C GLN A 252 1.55 10.14 5.05
N LEU A 253 1.89 10.08 3.77
CA LEU A 253 2.55 8.91 3.20
C LEU A 253 4.00 8.81 3.73
N PRO A 254 4.41 7.65 4.28
CA PRO A 254 5.73 7.52 4.90
C PRO A 254 6.85 7.98 3.99
N GLU A 255 6.87 7.57 2.72
CA GLU A 255 8.00 7.84 1.82
C GLU A 255 7.80 9.04 0.89
N ARG A 256 6.81 9.90 1.13
CA ARG A 256 6.51 11.07 0.28
C ARG A 256 7.75 11.94 0.00
N CYS A 257 8.52 12.27 1.03
CA CYS A 257 9.74 13.07 0.93
C CYS A 257 11.01 12.24 1.11
N GLY A 258 10.95 10.96 0.76
CA GLY A 258 12.06 10.03 0.82
C GLY A 258 12.30 9.47 2.22
N SER A 259 13.57 9.16 2.52
CA SER A 259 13.93 8.48 3.77
C SER A 259 13.97 9.39 4.99
N PHE A 260 14.09 10.71 4.80
CA PHE A 260 14.06 11.72 5.86
C PHE A 260 13.88 13.13 5.32
N GLY A 261 12.65 13.54 5.03
CA GLY A 261 12.35 14.86 4.47
C GLY A 261 11.21 15.55 5.20
N LEU A 262 11.22 16.88 5.22
CA LEU A 262 10.13 17.70 5.76
C LEU A 262 9.13 18.01 4.64
N CYS A 263 7.86 17.74 4.92
CA CYS A 263 6.73 17.95 4.03
C CYS A 263 5.80 19.03 4.59
N GLU A 264 5.40 19.96 3.74
CA GLU A 264 4.48 21.07 4.03
C GLU A 264 3.63 21.30 2.77
N ASP A 265 2.31 21.39 2.92
CA ASP A 265 1.36 21.58 1.81
C ASP A 265 1.55 20.57 0.64
N SER A 266 1.74 19.30 0.98
CA SER A 266 2.03 18.20 0.04
C SER A 266 3.33 18.37 -0.77
N GLN A 267 4.21 19.29 -0.38
CA GLN A 267 5.50 19.57 -1.00
C GLN A 267 6.65 19.22 -0.07
N CYS A 268 7.73 18.69 -0.65
CA CYS A 268 8.94 18.41 0.09
C CYS A 268 9.81 19.66 0.16
N VAL A 269 9.84 20.30 1.31
CA VAL A 269 10.39 21.65 1.49
C VAL A 269 11.82 21.66 2.04
N ALA A 270 12.22 20.63 2.81
CA ALA A 270 13.57 20.59 3.39
C ALA A 270 14.10 19.19 3.71
N CYS A 271 15.42 19.07 3.81
CA CYS A 271 16.09 17.99 4.55
C CYS A 271 16.44 18.49 5.97
N PRO A 272 15.94 17.88 7.04
CA PRO A 272 16.36 18.26 8.39
C PRO A 272 17.82 17.86 8.67
N SER A 273 18.58 18.72 9.35
CA SER A 273 19.97 18.46 9.72
C SER A 273 20.31 19.08 11.09
N PRO A 274 21.44 18.69 11.72
CA PRO A 274 21.91 19.34 12.94
C PRO A 274 22.19 20.85 12.78
N ASN A 275 22.46 21.30 11.56
CA ASN A 275 22.71 22.72 11.24
C ASN A 275 21.45 23.46 10.80
N GLY A 276 20.26 22.86 10.96
CA GLY A 276 18.98 23.40 10.54
C GLY A 276 18.40 22.72 9.31
N LEU A 277 17.47 23.39 8.63
CA LEU A 277 16.77 22.87 7.45
C LEU A 277 17.56 23.22 6.18
N LEU A 278 18.01 22.20 5.47
CA LEU A 278 18.66 22.31 4.16
C LEU A 278 17.63 22.17 3.04
N GLY A 279 17.95 22.62 1.83
CA GLY A 279 17.10 22.42 0.66
C GLY A 279 16.80 20.92 0.43
N TRP A 280 15.55 20.60 0.10
CA TRP A 280 15.16 19.21 -0.12
C TRP A 280 15.84 18.61 -1.35
N SER A 281 16.17 17.32 -1.26
CA SER A 281 16.66 16.51 -2.37
C SER A 281 16.24 15.06 -2.19
N LYS A 282 16.26 14.27 -3.27
CA LYS A 282 16.01 12.82 -3.20
C LYS A 282 17.00 12.07 -2.29
N SER A 283 18.15 12.67 -2.01
CA SER A 283 19.18 12.14 -1.11
C SER A 283 19.01 12.56 0.35
N CYS A 284 17.92 13.25 0.72
CA CYS A 284 17.66 13.51 2.14
C CYS A 284 17.65 12.19 2.92
N ALA A 285 18.52 12.08 3.91
CA ALA A 285 18.69 10.87 4.70
C ALA A 285 18.97 11.22 6.17
N PRO A 286 18.57 10.36 7.11
CA PRO A 286 18.94 10.51 8.51
C PRO A 286 20.47 10.58 8.68
N PRO A 287 20.97 11.26 9.73
CA PRO A 287 22.37 11.16 10.10
C PRO A 287 22.80 9.71 10.34
N LYS A 288 23.96 9.33 9.80
CA LYS A 288 24.53 8.01 10.05
C LYS A 288 25.22 8.00 11.41
N LEU A 289 24.77 7.13 12.31
CA LEU A 289 25.45 6.91 13.59
C LEU A 289 26.71 6.07 13.38
N THR A 290 27.82 6.52 13.95
CA THR A 290 29.11 5.81 13.95
C THR A 290 29.25 4.84 15.11
N SER A 291 28.55 5.12 16.21
CA SER A 291 28.57 4.33 17.44
C SER A 291 27.19 4.34 18.08
N CYS A 292 26.89 3.25 18.78
CA CYS A 292 25.66 3.07 19.53
C CYS A 292 25.82 3.34 21.03
N LYS A 293 27.02 3.76 21.46
CA LYS A 293 27.27 4.05 22.86
C LYS A 293 26.53 5.34 23.25
N PRO A 294 25.84 5.37 24.41
CA PRO A 294 25.09 6.54 24.85
C PRO A 294 25.87 7.86 24.82
N ASN A 295 27.17 7.83 25.15
CA ASN A 295 28.03 9.02 25.17
C ASN A 295 28.35 9.57 23.78
N ASP A 296 28.21 8.75 22.74
CA ASP A 296 28.52 9.11 21.34
C ASP A 296 27.25 9.59 20.60
N ILE A 297 26.12 9.68 21.29
CA ILE A 297 24.82 10.06 20.72
C ILE A 297 24.40 11.43 21.26
N LYS A 298 24.03 12.33 20.35
CA LYS A 298 23.34 13.59 20.64
C LYS A 298 22.01 13.62 19.92
N TYR A 299 21.17 14.60 20.28
CA TYR A 299 19.92 14.88 19.57
C TYR A 299 19.92 16.33 19.13
N TYR A 300 19.44 16.57 17.91
CA TYR A 300 19.00 17.90 17.51
C TYR A 300 17.48 17.91 17.44
N LYS A 301 16.92 19.08 17.75
CA LYS A 301 15.48 19.28 17.91
C LYS A 301 14.90 19.89 16.64
N LEU A 302 13.74 19.39 16.25
CA LEU A 302 12.86 19.96 15.23
C LEU A 302 11.56 20.38 15.92
N GLU A 303 11.19 21.65 15.77
CA GLU A 303 9.94 22.20 16.30
C GLU A 303 8.84 22.23 15.24
N GLY A 304 7.60 22.02 15.67
CA GLY A 304 6.44 22.06 14.77
C GLY A 304 6.51 20.96 13.72
N VAL A 305 6.88 19.74 14.14
CA VAL A 305 6.90 18.58 13.25
C VAL A 305 6.16 17.41 13.87
N ASP A 306 5.40 16.72 13.02
CA ASP A 306 4.75 15.46 13.30
C ASP A 306 5.35 14.32 12.47
N HIS A 307 5.13 13.12 12.97
CA HIS A 307 5.47 11.87 12.28
C HIS A 307 4.21 11.02 12.17
N PHE A 308 4.09 10.18 11.14
CA PHE A 308 2.88 9.36 10.95
C PHE A 308 2.54 8.47 12.17
N LEU A 309 3.55 8.15 13.00
CA LEU A 309 3.38 7.48 14.30
C LEU A 309 2.47 8.26 15.27
N SER A 310 2.59 9.59 15.34
CA SER A 310 1.87 10.41 16.32
C SER A 310 0.41 10.65 15.93
N LYS A 311 0.07 10.53 14.65
CA LYS A 311 -1.28 10.86 14.16
C LYS A 311 -2.34 9.83 14.53
N TYR A 312 -2.02 8.55 14.42
CA TYR A 312 -2.99 7.45 14.58
C TYR A 312 -2.73 6.59 15.81
N THR A 313 -1.72 6.91 16.63
CA THR A 313 -1.42 6.17 17.85
C THR A 313 -1.22 7.11 19.02
N ARG A 314 -1.59 6.68 20.23
CA ARG A 314 -1.45 7.50 21.45
C ARG A 314 -0.02 7.63 21.98
N GLY A 315 0.90 6.82 21.48
CA GLY A 315 2.26 6.74 22.01
C GLY A 315 2.31 6.26 23.46
N SER A 316 3.50 6.31 24.04
CA SER A 316 3.73 6.01 25.45
C SER A 316 3.56 7.26 26.31
N GLY A 317 2.94 7.13 27.48
CA GLY A 317 2.77 8.25 28.41
C GLY A 317 1.56 8.13 29.33
N PRO A 318 1.35 9.10 30.22
CA PRO A 318 2.14 10.34 30.36
C PRO A 318 3.58 10.09 30.85
N VAL A 319 4.58 10.71 30.20
CA VAL A 319 6.01 10.60 30.59
C VAL A 319 6.75 11.91 30.34
N LYS A 320 7.89 12.12 31.02
CA LYS A 320 8.79 13.25 30.74
C LYS A 320 9.63 13.02 29.48
N GLU A 321 10.05 14.11 28.84
CA GLU A 321 10.86 14.08 27.62
C GLU A 321 12.18 13.31 27.81
N GLU A 322 12.82 13.44 28.98
CA GLU A 322 14.07 12.75 29.30
C GLU A 322 13.91 11.24 29.42
N ALA A 323 12.71 10.75 29.78
CA ALA A 323 12.43 9.32 29.79
C ALA A 323 12.34 8.77 28.36
N CYS A 324 11.74 9.53 27.44
CA CYS A 324 11.68 9.19 26.02
C CYS A 324 13.08 9.17 25.40
N SER A 325 13.87 10.20 25.69
CA SER A 325 15.28 10.30 25.27
C SER A 325 16.11 9.13 25.76
N ARG A 326 16.04 8.79 27.06
CA ARG A 326 16.78 7.64 27.62
C ARG A 326 16.40 6.33 26.94
N LYS A 327 15.11 6.11 26.69
CA LYS A 327 14.61 4.91 26.01
C LYS A 327 15.16 4.80 24.59
N CYS A 328 15.10 5.88 23.81
CA CYS A 328 15.65 5.91 22.47
C CYS A 328 17.18 5.74 22.48
N THR A 329 17.89 6.38 23.40
CA THR A 329 19.36 6.27 23.52
C THR A 329 19.81 4.86 23.86
N SER A 330 19.07 4.14 24.72
CA SER A 330 19.37 2.74 25.05
C SER A 330 19.06 1.76 23.91
N ASP A 331 18.25 2.15 22.93
CA ASP A 331 17.88 1.32 21.79
C ASP A 331 18.68 1.69 20.54
N CYS A 332 19.52 0.77 20.09
CA CYS A 332 20.38 0.98 18.93
C CYS A 332 19.63 1.21 17.61
N LYS A 333 18.45 0.62 17.47
CA LYS A 333 17.63 0.73 16.27
C LYS A 333 16.85 2.04 16.24
N CYS A 334 16.67 2.69 17.39
CA CYS A 334 15.99 3.98 17.44
C CYS A 334 16.79 5.03 16.67
N LEU A 335 16.15 5.73 15.72
CA LEU A 335 16.74 6.84 14.96
C LEU A 335 16.37 8.21 15.57
N GLY A 336 15.32 8.25 16.38
CA GLY A 336 14.83 9.46 17.02
C GLY A 336 13.53 9.20 17.76
N PHE A 337 13.01 10.24 18.39
CA PHE A 337 11.70 10.17 19.04
C PHE A 337 10.90 11.44 18.79
N PHE A 338 9.58 11.30 18.75
CA PHE A 338 8.64 12.40 18.66
C PHE A 338 7.93 12.55 19.99
N PHE A 339 7.67 13.79 20.38
CA PHE A 339 7.09 14.10 21.67
C PHE A 339 6.02 15.19 21.51
N ASN A 340 4.87 14.97 22.13
CA ASN A 340 3.84 15.97 22.30
C ASN A 340 3.95 16.52 23.73
N ARG A 341 4.35 17.79 23.85
CA ARG A 341 4.58 18.45 25.14
C ARG A 341 3.29 18.77 25.90
N ALA A 342 2.20 19.05 25.19
CA ALA A 342 0.91 19.35 25.81
C ALA A 342 0.34 18.09 26.49
N GLU A 343 0.46 16.94 25.85
CA GLU A 343 -0.09 15.67 26.33
C GLU A 343 0.91 14.79 27.08
N SER A 344 2.19 15.17 27.10
CA SER A 344 3.30 14.38 27.65
C SER A 344 3.38 12.96 27.06
N ARG A 345 3.24 12.86 25.73
CA ARG A 345 3.24 11.60 24.98
C ARG A 345 4.52 11.45 24.15
N CYS A 346 5.01 10.22 24.06
CA CYS A 346 6.30 9.86 23.46
C CYS A 346 6.16 8.73 22.43
N TRP A 347 6.75 8.91 21.25
CA TRP A 347 6.83 7.90 20.18
C TRP A 347 8.29 7.65 19.80
N ILE A 348 8.71 6.39 19.88
CA ILE A 348 10.04 5.95 19.46
C ILE A 348 10.00 5.61 17.98
N ALA A 349 10.88 6.23 17.19
CA ALA A 349 10.92 6.06 15.75
C ALA A 349 12.15 5.23 15.32
N TYR A 350 11.87 4.09 14.69
CA TYR A 350 12.89 3.22 14.07
C TYR A 350 13.15 3.59 12.60
N GLU A 351 12.31 4.44 12.05
CA GLU A 351 12.32 4.98 10.70
C GLU A 351 11.86 6.42 10.82
N LEU A 352 12.53 7.37 10.15
CA LEU A 352 12.17 8.80 10.25
C LEU A 352 11.29 9.26 9.10
N LYS A 353 11.60 8.83 7.87
CA LYS A 353 10.73 8.96 6.71
C LYS A 353 10.25 10.40 6.52
N THR A 354 9.05 10.61 6.01
CA THR A 354 8.47 11.95 5.84
C THR A 354 8.00 12.50 7.19
N LEU A 355 8.48 13.70 7.52
CA LEU A 355 7.96 14.51 8.62
C LEU A 355 6.93 15.49 8.08
N THR A 356 5.82 15.67 8.78
CA THR A 356 4.82 16.68 8.43
C THR A 356 5.05 17.94 9.24
N ARG A 357 5.11 19.10 8.58
CA ARG A 357 5.14 20.38 9.27
C ARG A 357 3.77 20.69 9.89
N VAL A 358 3.77 21.13 11.14
CA VAL A 358 2.57 21.52 11.87
C VAL A 358 2.77 22.87 12.55
N ALA A 359 1.70 23.67 12.61
CA ALA A 359 1.75 24.98 13.25
C ALA A 359 1.95 24.91 14.78
N ASN A 360 1.59 23.77 15.39
CA ASN A 360 1.66 23.59 16.84
C ASN A 360 3.10 23.26 17.29
N SER A 361 3.77 24.23 17.92
CA SER A 361 5.14 24.08 18.42
C SER A 361 5.30 23.10 19.59
N THR A 362 4.20 22.60 20.17
CA THR A 362 4.26 21.56 21.20
C THR A 362 4.61 20.18 20.64
N HIS A 363 4.48 20.00 19.32
CA HIS A 363 4.91 18.80 18.60
C HIS A 363 6.38 18.96 18.21
N VAL A 364 7.21 18.08 18.74
CA VAL A 364 8.66 18.17 18.57
C VAL A 364 9.27 16.82 18.19
N GLY A 365 10.23 16.85 17.28
CA GLY A 365 11.04 15.70 16.88
C GLY A 365 12.46 15.84 17.41
N TYR A 366 13.00 14.78 17.99
CA TYR A 366 14.38 14.69 18.45
C TYR A 366 15.09 13.60 17.66
N ILE A 367 16.04 14.00 16.83
CA ILE A 367 16.68 13.12 15.87
C ILE A 367 18.08 12.79 16.35
N LYS A 368 18.43 11.50 16.40
CA LYS A 368 19.77 11.08 16.80
C LYS A 368 20.80 11.57 15.79
N THR A 369 21.92 12.02 16.32
CA THR A 369 23.09 12.44 15.54
C THR A 369 24.37 12.08 16.31
N PRO A 370 25.51 11.81 15.63
CA PRO A 370 26.78 11.57 16.31
C PRO A 370 27.20 12.74 17.20
N ALA A 371 27.85 12.43 18.32
CA ALA A 371 28.34 13.40 19.29
C ALA A 371 29.64 14.14 18.88
N ARG A 372 29.96 14.28 17.58
CA ARG A 372 31.30 14.45 17.00
C ARG A 372 32.12 13.18 16.96
#